data_AF-A0A6M0GAD4-F1
#
_entry.id   AF-A0A6M0GAD4-F1
#
_cell.length_a   1.000
_cell.length_b   1.000
_cell.length_c   1.000
_cell.angle_alpha   90.00
_cell.angle_beta   90.00
_cell.angle_gamma   90.00
#
_symmetry.space_group_name_H-M   'P 1'
#
loop_
_entity.id
_entity.type
_entity.pdbx_description
1 polymer ?
#
loop_
_entity_poly.entity_id
_entity_poly.type
_entity_poly.pdbx_seq_one_letter_code
_entity_poly.pdbx_strand_id
1 'polypeptide(L)' 'AYRHSLPASEDVVVIRHPEHKDMRLIKRVIAVRQNGACFVQGDNPLQSTDSRVFGWVEPHLILGRVTSRF' A
#
# COMPACT_ATOMS: atom_id res chain seq x y z
N ALA A 1 11.95 3.01 4.13
CA ALA A 1 11.99 1.64 3.58
C ALA A 1 12.30 1.65 2.08
N TYR A 2 11.48 2.30 1.25
CA TYR A 2 11.58 2.19 -0.22
C TYR A 2 12.46 3.24 -0.92
N ARG A 3 13.57 3.67 -0.28
CA ARG A 3 14.52 4.61 -0.94
C ARG A 3 15.42 3.92 -1.97
N HIS A 4 15.68 2.63 -1.78
CA HIS A 4 16.62 1.83 -2.59
C HIS A 4 16.02 0.50 -3.07
N SER A 5 14.73 0.27 -2.81
CA SER A 5 14.03 -0.96 -3.18
C SER A 5 12.56 -0.65 -3.47
N LEU A 6 11.97 -1.39 -4.40
CA LEU A 6 10.52 -1.38 -4.59
C LEU A 6 9.82 -2.15 -3.47
N PRO A 7 8.53 -1.89 -3.22
CA PRO A 7 7.69 -2.79 -2.46
C PRO A 7 7.69 -4.20 -3.06
N ALA A 8 7.50 -5.19 -2.21
CA ALA A 8 7.28 -6.57 -2.62
C ALA A 8 5.86 -7.01 -2.25
N SER A 9 5.36 -8.06 -2.90
CA SER A 9 4.15 -8.75 -2.43
C SER A 9 4.32 -9.18 -0.97
N GLU A 10 3.24 -9.17 -0.20
CA GLU A 10 3.18 -9.42 1.24
C GLU A 10 3.78 -8.34 2.15
N ASP A 11 4.44 -7.31 1.61
CA ASP A 11 4.82 -6.15 2.42
C ASP A 11 3.54 -5.49 3.01
N VAL A 12 3.60 -5.15 4.30
CA VAL A 12 2.61 -4.26 4.91
C VAL A 12 3.11 -2.83 4.78
N VAL A 13 2.33 -1.99 4.11
CA VAL A 13 2.73 -0.63 3.74
C VAL A 13 1.82 0.43 4.35
N VAL A 14 2.42 1.56 4.66
CA VAL A 14 1.68 2.79 4.94
C VAL A 14 1.54 3.55 3.62
N ILE A 15 0.30 3.83 3.23
CA ILE A 15 -0.03 4.62 2.04
C ILE A 15 -0.76 5.90 2.42
N ARG A 16 -0.68 6.91 1.55
CA ARG A 16 -1.60 8.05 1.55
C ARG A 16 -2.79 7.73 0.65
N HIS A 17 -4.01 8.02 1.10
CA HIS A 17 -5.19 7.77 0.26
C HIS A 17 -5.12 8.62 -1.02
N PRO A 18 -5.39 8.06 -2.21
CA PRO A 18 -5.28 8.77 -3.48
C PRO A 18 -6.09 10.07 -3.54
N GLU A 19 -7.31 10.05 -3.01
CA GLU A 19 -8.25 11.19 -3.06
C GLU A 19 -8.30 12.02 -1.76
N HIS A 20 -7.80 11.47 -0.65
CA HIS A 20 -7.92 12.10 0.67
C HIS A 20 -6.51 12.29 1.24
N LYS A 21 -5.86 13.39 0.85
CA LYS A 21 -4.42 13.60 1.08
C LYS A 21 -4.01 13.54 2.55
N ASP A 22 -4.88 13.90 3.49
CA ASP A 22 -4.57 13.86 4.93
C ASP A 22 -4.75 12.47 5.56
N MET A 23 -5.40 11.55 4.84
CA MET A 23 -5.65 10.20 5.31
C MET A 23 -4.50 9.25 4.97
N ARG A 24 -4.00 8.56 6.00
CA ARG A 24 -3.01 7.48 5.86
C ARG A 24 -3.66 6.14 6.19
N LEU A 25 -3.32 5.11 5.43
CA LEU A 25 -3.86 3.76 5.59
C LEU A 25 -2.73 2.75 5.70
N ILE A 26 -2.99 1.66 6.42
CA ILE A 26 -2.13 0.48 6.44
C ILE A 26 -2.81 -0.61 5.62
N LYS A 27 -2.09 -1.16 4.64
CA LYS A 27 -2.59 -2.23 3.76
C LYS A 27 -1.46 -3.21 3.43
N ARG A 28 -1.82 -4.42 3.01
CA ARG A 28 -0.92 -5.44 2.51
C ARG A 28 -0.79 -5.34 1.00
N VAL A 29 0.42 -5.41 0.48
CA VAL A 29 0.69 -5.45 -0.96
C VAL A 29 0.35 -6.84 -1.48
N ILE A 30 -0.54 -6.90 -2.46
CA ILE A 30 -0.93 -8.15 -3.13
C ILE A 30 -0.19 -8.30 -4.46
N ALA A 31 0.09 -7.20 -5.15
CA ALA A 31 0.85 -7.20 -6.41
C ALA A 31 1.61 -5.89 -6.62
N VAL A 32 2.70 -5.95 -7.38
CA VAL A 32 3.55 -4.81 -7.72
C VAL A 32 3.80 -4.79 -9.23
N ARG A 33 3.56 -3.64 -9.87
CA ARG A 33 3.87 -3.42 -11.29
C ARG A 33 5.33 -3.05 -11.49
N GLN A 34 5.81 -3.16 -12.73
CA GLN A 34 7.18 -2.76 -13.11
C GLN A 34 7.50 -1.29 -12.78
N ASN A 35 6.50 -0.41 -12.83
CA ASN A 35 6.65 1.00 -12.45
C ASN A 35 6.61 1.24 -10.91
N GLY A 36 6.50 0.17 -10.11
CA GLY A 36 6.41 0.23 -8.64
C GLY A 36 5.01 0.48 -8.10
N ALA A 37 3.99 0.68 -8.95
CA ALA A 37 2.62 0.83 -8.48
C ALA A 37 2.14 -0.46 -7.80
N CYS A 38 1.47 -0.32 -6.66
CA CYS A 38 1.08 -1.45 -5.82
C CYS A 38 -0.44 -1.64 -5.81
N PHE A 39 -0.88 -2.88 -5.95
CA PHE A 39 -2.25 -3.27 -5.64
C PHE A 39 -2.27 -3.75 -4.20
N VAL A 40 -3.03 -3.06 -3.34
CA VAL A 40 -3.04 -3.30 -1.90
C VAL A 40 -4.42 -3.72 -1.42
N GLN A 41 -4.48 -4.59 -0.42
CA GLN A 41 -5.71 -5.03 0.24
C GLN A 41 -5.58 -4.95 1.75
N GLY A 42 -6.71 -4.80 2.44
CA GLY A 42 -6.75 -4.97 3.89
C GLY A 42 -6.87 -6.44 4.28
N ASP A 43 -6.27 -6.81 5.39
CA ASP A 43 -6.31 -8.18 5.94
C ASP A 43 -7.74 -8.61 6.37
N ASN A 44 -8.66 -7.66 6.51
CA ASN A 44 -10.09 -7.92 6.61
C ASN A 44 -10.80 -7.48 5.31
N PRO A 45 -10.95 -8.37 4.31
CA PRO A 45 -11.45 -7.98 2.99
C PRO A 45 -12.89 -7.47 3.01
N LEU A 46 -13.70 -7.86 3.99
CA LEU A 46 -15.12 -7.47 4.07
C LEU A 46 -15.32 -6.05 4.65
N GLN A 47 -14.31 -5.49 5.32
CA GLN A 47 -14.40 -4.18 5.97
C GLN A 47 -13.29 -3.22 5.54
N SER A 48 -12.67 -3.48 4.39
CA SER A 48 -11.53 -2.71 3.90
C SER A 48 -11.87 -1.96 2.62
N THR A 49 -11.76 -0.63 2.66
CA THR A 49 -11.58 0.20 1.47
C THR A 49 -10.11 0.13 1.06
N ASP A 50 -9.84 -0.42 -0.13
CA ASP A 50 -8.49 -0.69 -0.64
C ASP A 50 -8.45 -0.64 -2.18
N SER A 51 -7.44 -1.25 -2.82
CA SER A 51 -7.27 -1.18 -4.27
C SER A 51 -8.42 -1.79 -5.07
N ARG A 52 -9.30 -2.59 -4.45
CA ARG A 52 -10.56 -3.02 -5.08
C ARG A 52 -11.52 -1.87 -5.35
N VAL A 53 -11.37 -0.76 -4.63
CA VAL A 53 -12.20 0.45 -4.74
C VAL A 53 -11.44 1.55 -5.47
N PHE A 54 -10.22 1.89 -5.04
CA PHE A 54 -9.47 3.04 -5.58
C PHE A 54 -8.37 2.66 -6.59
N GLY A 55 -8.24 1.38 -6.94
CA GLY A 55 -7.26 0.92 -7.92
C GLY A 55 -5.81 0.88 -7.41
N TRP A 56 -4.86 0.96 -8.35
CA TRP A 56 -3.43 0.86 -8.06
C TRP A 56 -2.91 2.11 -7.33
N VAL A 57 -2.04 1.90 -6.35
CA VAL A 57 -1.41 2.96 -5.58
C VAL A 57 -0.06 3.30 -6.20
N GLU A 58 0.10 4.53 -6.68
CA GLU A 58 1.35 5.01 -7.26
C GLU A 58 2.49 5.05 -6.23
N PRO A 59 3.75 4.84 -6.64
CA PRO A 59 4.89 4.77 -5.71
C PRO A 59 5.02 5.97 -4.78
N HIS A 60 4.71 7.17 -5.27
CA HIS A 60 4.80 8.42 -4.49
C HIS A 60 3.75 8.53 -3.37
N LEU A 61 2.71 7.68 -3.38
CA LEU A 61 1.73 7.58 -2.29
C LEU A 61 2.14 6.56 -1.22
N ILE A 62 3.18 5.75 -1.46
CA ILE A 62 3.70 4.76 -0.52
C ILE A 62 4.71 5.44 0.40
N LEU A 63 4.34 5.61 1.67
CA LEU A 63 5.15 6.33 2.66
C LEU A 63 6.25 5.44 3.26
N GLY A 64 6.02 4.13 3.32
CA GLY A 64 7.01 3.18 3.83
C GLY A 64 6.43 1.81 4.16
N ARG A 65 7.31 0.94 4.66
CA ARG A 65 7.00 -0.43 5.10
C ARG A 65 6.85 -0.47 6.61
N VAL A 66 5.83 -1.16 7.10
CA VAL A 66 5.69 -1.54 8.51
C VAL A 66 6.67 -2.69 8.79
N THR A 67 7.55 -2.52 9.76
CA THR A 67 8.64 -3.48 10.05
C THR A 67 8.61 -4.06 11.45
N SER A 68 7.91 -3.41 12.38
CA SER A 68 7.74 -3.92 13.74
C SER A 68 6.49 -4.79 13.83
N ARG A 69 6.64 -5.97 14.43
CA ARG A 69 5.55 -6.85 14.86
C ARG A 69 5.92 -7.34 16.26
N PHE A 70 5.01 -7.16 17.21
CA PHE A 70 5.17 -7.54 18.62
C PHE A 70 4.14 -8.62 18.97
#